data_AF-A0A8S1A185-F1
#
_entry.id   AF-A0A8S1A185-F1
#
_cell.length_a   1.000
_cell.length_b   1.000
_cell.length_c   1.000
_cell.angle_alpha   90.00
_cell.angle_beta   90.00
_cell.angle_gamma   90.00
#
_symmetry.space_group_name_H-M   'P 1'
#
loop_
_entity.id
_entity.type
_entity.pdbx_description
1 polymer ?
#
loop_
_entity_poly.entity_id
_entity_poly.type
_entity_poly.pdbx_seq_one_letter_code
_entity_poly.pdbx_strand_id
1 'polypeptide(L)'
;MAQPIFKYFSSETYRQNVKNGTEPYLQVVSSWVPFDKNNIVGYLAASVYQSYAAIYGGGWITSFDTNAMVIMVFFRSELELLRRDSGEIFGKESMPIDDGIIMKKFKDCHRRHVDFVEYARVFDSCLSPIMLLYMFVCSVMLCVTAYQITIETSPMQRFLTTEYLVFGVAQLFIYCWHSNDVLVASQDVMRGPYESAWWARDIKYRKDLYILIGQFSKNVVFSAGPFAKLTVATFINLLKVQNLHTGLNYYALLTRVIDIDALIWWDAS
;
A
#
# COMPACT_ATOMS: atom_id res chain seq x y z
N MET A 1 -21.46 -3.15 -7.11
CA MET A 1 -22.21 -3.21 -8.39
C MET A 1 -23.57 -3.91 -8.29
N ALA A 2 -23.77 -4.94 -7.45
CA ALA A 2 -25.04 -5.68 -7.42
C ALA A 2 -26.18 -4.97 -6.65
N GLN A 3 -25.90 -3.98 -5.81
CA GLN A 3 -26.88 -3.29 -4.95
C GLN A 3 -28.16 -2.80 -5.65
N PRO A 4 -28.10 -2.05 -6.76
CA PRO A 4 -29.30 -1.53 -7.38
C PRO A 4 -30.11 -2.60 -8.11
N ILE A 5 -29.45 -3.60 -8.69
CA ILE A 5 -30.10 -4.78 -9.29
C ILE A 5 -30.78 -5.60 -8.20
N PHE A 6 -30.07 -5.87 -7.09
CA PHE A 6 -30.61 -6.58 -5.94
C PHE A 6 -31.82 -5.85 -5.35
N LYS A 7 -31.76 -4.51 -5.21
CA LYS A 7 -32.88 -3.70 -4.71
C LYS A 7 -34.09 -3.75 -5.67
N TYR A 8 -33.85 -3.74 -6.99
CA TYR A 8 -34.91 -3.88 -8.00
C TYR A 8 -35.63 -5.23 -7.95
N PHE A 9 -34.90 -6.32 -7.70
CA PHE A 9 -35.51 -7.65 -7.60
C PHE A 9 -36.10 -7.96 -6.22
N SER A 10 -35.51 -7.44 -5.14
CA SER A 10 -35.93 -7.74 -3.76
C SER A 10 -37.09 -6.86 -3.28
N SER A 11 -37.22 -5.61 -3.76
CA SER A 11 -38.27 -4.70 -3.32
C SER A 11 -39.36 -4.53 -4.38
N GLU A 12 -40.50 -5.14 -4.13
CA GLU A 12 -41.67 -5.06 -5.00
C GLU A 12 -42.24 -3.64 -5.07
N THR A 13 -42.20 -2.91 -3.95
CA THR A 13 -42.58 -1.49 -3.84
C THR A 13 -41.69 -0.61 -4.71
N TYR A 14 -40.38 -0.80 -4.65
CA TYR A 14 -39.41 -0.06 -5.47
C TYR A 14 -39.63 -0.34 -6.97
N ARG A 15 -39.89 -1.61 -7.33
CA ARG A 15 -40.20 -2.00 -8.71
C ARG A 15 -41.47 -1.34 -9.23
N GLN A 16 -42.51 -1.21 -8.41
CA GLN A 16 -43.74 -0.50 -8.78
C GLN A 16 -43.55 1.01 -8.87
N ASN A 17 -42.80 1.63 -7.96
CA ASN A 17 -42.48 3.06 -8.00
C ASN A 17 -41.67 3.44 -9.24
N VAL A 18 -40.73 2.60 -9.66
CA VAL A 18 -39.97 2.79 -10.90
C VAL A 18 -40.87 2.64 -12.14
N LYS A 19 -41.81 1.68 -12.14
CA LYS A 19 -42.78 1.52 -13.24
C LYS A 19 -43.77 2.68 -13.34
N ASN A 20 -44.18 3.24 -12.20
CA ASN A 20 -45.09 4.38 -12.13
C ASN A 20 -44.39 5.73 -12.39
N GLY A 21 -43.07 5.74 -12.57
CA GLY A 21 -42.29 6.96 -12.83
C GLY A 21 -42.10 7.87 -11.61
N THR A 22 -42.50 7.43 -10.41
CA THR A 22 -42.34 8.20 -9.16
C THR A 22 -40.92 8.17 -8.63
N GLU A 23 -40.12 7.14 -8.94
CA GLU A 23 -38.71 7.03 -8.55
C GLU A 23 -37.82 6.59 -9.72
N PRO A 24 -36.65 7.22 -9.96
CA PRO A 24 -35.73 6.80 -11.01
C PRO A 24 -34.98 5.51 -10.66
N TYR A 25 -34.42 4.84 -11.68
CA TYR A 25 -33.55 3.67 -11.46
C TYR A 25 -32.32 4.04 -10.61
N LEU A 26 -32.05 3.24 -9.59
CA LEU A 26 -30.96 3.44 -8.66
C LEU A 26 -29.64 3.22 -9.40
N GLN A 27 -28.84 4.27 -9.50
CA GLN A 27 -27.57 4.24 -10.24
C GLN A 27 -26.47 3.66 -9.35
N VAL A 28 -25.55 2.88 -9.94
CA VAL A 28 -24.38 2.34 -9.23
C VAL A 28 -23.43 3.49 -8.86
N VAL A 29 -23.18 4.38 -9.81
CA VAL A 29 -22.47 5.65 -9.62
C VAL A 29 -23.30 6.74 -10.30
N SER A 30 -23.52 7.85 -9.60
CA SER A 30 -24.12 9.04 -10.22
C SER A 30 -23.14 9.60 -11.24
N SER A 31 -23.43 9.39 -12.53
CA SER A 31 -22.59 9.88 -13.64
C SER A 31 -23.47 10.60 -14.66
N TRP A 32 -22.89 11.42 -15.52
CA TRP A 32 -23.60 11.89 -16.71
C TRP A 32 -23.37 10.91 -17.87
N VAL A 33 -24.39 10.66 -18.70
CA VAL A 33 -24.24 9.88 -19.94
C VAL A 33 -25.02 10.58 -21.06
N PRO A 34 -24.59 10.48 -22.34
CA PRO A 34 -25.22 11.19 -23.45
C PRO A 34 -26.56 10.59 -23.93
N PHE A 35 -27.14 9.64 -23.20
CA PHE A 35 -28.39 8.94 -23.53
C PHE A 35 -29.35 8.90 -22.33
N ASP A 36 -30.65 8.73 -22.60
CA ASP A 36 -31.68 8.75 -21.55
C ASP A 36 -31.60 7.49 -20.67
N LYS A 37 -31.40 7.70 -19.36
CA LYS A 37 -31.26 6.64 -18.35
C LYS A 37 -32.57 6.22 -17.71
N ASN A 38 -33.65 6.95 -17.97
CA ASN A 38 -34.96 6.67 -17.39
C ASN A 38 -35.62 5.45 -18.04
N ASN A 39 -35.12 5.03 -19.21
CA ASN A 39 -35.53 3.80 -19.89
C ASN A 39 -34.70 2.60 -19.44
N ILE A 40 -35.32 1.42 -19.35
CA ILE A 40 -34.63 0.19 -18.88
C ILE A 40 -33.42 -0.18 -19.75
N VAL A 41 -33.51 0.02 -21.07
CA VAL A 41 -32.40 -0.24 -22.01
C VAL A 41 -31.24 0.74 -21.77
N GLY A 42 -31.55 2.02 -21.57
CA GLY A 42 -30.55 3.04 -21.25
C GLY A 42 -29.89 2.81 -19.89
N TYR A 43 -30.67 2.39 -18.89
CA TYR A 43 -30.15 1.99 -17.58
C TYR A 43 -29.20 0.79 -17.66
N LEU A 44 -29.57 -0.26 -18.42
CA LEU A 44 -28.72 -1.43 -18.62
C LEU A 44 -27.43 -1.07 -19.37
N ALA A 45 -27.52 -0.27 -20.43
CA ALA A 45 -26.36 0.21 -21.18
C ALA A 45 -25.41 1.02 -20.28
N ALA A 46 -25.94 1.95 -19.46
CA ALA A 46 -25.15 2.69 -18.48
C ALA A 46 -24.50 1.76 -17.45
N SER A 47 -25.23 0.77 -16.95
CA SER A 47 -24.73 -0.20 -15.96
C SER A 47 -23.60 -1.06 -16.53
N VAL A 48 -23.73 -1.55 -17.76
CA VAL A 48 -22.68 -2.32 -18.45
C VAL A 48 -21.44 -1.45 -18.68
N TYR A 49 -21.63 -0.23 -19.15
CA TYR A 49 -20.54 0.71 -19.38
C TYR A 49 -19.78 1.05 -18.07
N GLN A 50 -20.51 1.37 -17.00
CA GLN A 50 -19.91 1.64 -15.69
C GLN A 50 -19.19 0.42 -15.13
N SER A 51 -19.76 -0.78 -15.32
CA SER A 51 -19.12 -2.03 -14.88
C SER A 51 -17.83 -2.31 -15.62
N TYR A 52 -17.84 -2.13 -16.95
CA TYR A 52 -16.65 -2.27 -17.78
C TYR A 52 -15.57 -1.25 -17.39
N ALA A 53 -15.93 0.01 -17.23
CA ALA A 53 -15.00 1.07 -16.80
C ALA A 53 -14.40 0.77 -15.42
N ALA A 54 -15.20 0.28 -14.47
CA ALA A 54 -14.74 -0.11 -13.14
C ALA A 54 -13.78 -1.31 -13.17
N ILE A 55 -14.10 -2.34 -13.95
CA ILE A 55 -13.23 -3.52 -14.13
C ILE A 55 -11.90 -3.10 -14.77
N TYR A 56 -11.95 -2.26 -15.80
CA TYR A 56 -10.75 -1.74 -16.46
C TYR A 56 -9.89 -0.94 -15.48
N GLY A 57 -10.47 0.05 -14.80
CA GLY A 57 -9.75 0.87 -13.81
C GLY A 57 -9.16 0.04 -12.66
N GLY A 58 -9.96 -0.84 -12.06
CA GLY A 58 -9.50 -1.74 -11.00
C GLY A 58 -8.41 -2.71 -11.47
N GLY A 59 -8.51 -3.22 -12.69
CA GLY A 59 -7.52 -4.09 -13.31
C GLY A 59 -6.17 -3.40 -13.53
N TRP A 60 -6.18 -2.14 -13.99
CA TRP A 60 -4.96 -1.35 -14.15
C TRP A 60 -4.27 -1.07 -12.81
N ILE A 61 -5.05 -0.69 -11.79
CA ILE A 61 -4.53 -0.44 -10.43
C ILE A 61 -3.92 -1.71 -9.85
N THR A 62 -4.67 -2.82 -9.83
CA THR A 62 -4.18 -4.10 -9.29
C THR A 62 -2.97 -4.65 -10.07
N SER A 63 -2.90 -4.43 -11.37
CA SER A 63 -1.72 -4.79 -12.17
C SER A 63 -0.49 -3.99 -11.76
N PHE A 64 -0.65 -2.67 -11.59
CA PHE A 64 0.43 -1.81 -11.10
C PHE A 64 0.89 -2.25 -9.71
N ASP A 65 -0.04 -2.50 -8.79
CA ASP A 65 0.29 -2.90 -7.42
C ASP A 65 1.00 -4.24 -7.36
N THR A 66 0.51 -5.22 -8.13
CA THR A 66 1.12 -6.56 -8.18
C THR A 66 2.54 -6.47 -8.74
N ASN A 67 2.76 -5.68 -9.79
CA ASN A 67 4.10 -5.48 -10.34
C ASN A 67 5.05 -4.83 -9.33
N ALA A 68 4.62 -3.79 -8.64
CA ALA A 68 5.42 -3.14 -7.60
C ALA A 68 5.76 -4.10 -6.44
N MET A 69 4.78 -4.88 -5.98
CA MET A 69 4.99 -5.92 -4.96
C MET A 69 5.99 -6.98 -5.40
N VAL A 70 5.85 -7.50 -6.62
CA VAL A 70 6.75 -8.51 -7.18
C VAL A 70 8.18 -7.96 -7.26
N ILE A 71 8.38 -6.72 -7.70
CA ILE A 71 9.70 -6.08 -7.74
C ILE A 71 10.31 -5.97 -6.34
N MET A 72 9.54 -5.57 -5.32
CA MET A 72 10.03 -5.53 -3.94
C MET A 72 10.41 -6.92 -3.40
N VAL A 73 9.64 -7.96 -3.75
CA VAL A 73 9.98 -9.35 -3.40
C VAL A 73 11.26 -9.81 -4.09
N PHE A 74 11.47 -9.44 -5.35
CA PHE A 74 12.72 -9.69 -6.07
C PHE A 74 13.89 -9.00 -5.39
N PHE A 75 13.74 -7.73 -4.98
CA PHE A 75 14.79 -7.01 -4.27
C PHE A 75 15.19 -7.67 -2.95
N ARG A 76 14.21 -8.10 -2.16
CA ARG A 76 14.47 -8.89 -0.95
C ARG A 76 15.24 -10.17 -1.29
N SER A 77 14.79 -10.90 -2.31
CA SER A 77 15.40 -12.17 -2.71
C SER A 77 16.84 -12.00 -3.18
N GLU A 78 17.13 -10.95 -3.95
CA GLU A 78 18.49 -10.60 -4.39
C GLU A 78 19.40 -10.28 -3.20
N LEU A 79 18.90 -9.57 -2.18
CA LEU A 79 19.66 -9.31 -0.95
C LEU A 79 19.94 -10.58 -0.15
N GLU A 80 18.97 -11.48 -0.02
CA GLU A 80 19.16 -12.78 0.65
C GLU A 80 20.17 -13.66 -0.09
N LEU A 81 20.11 -13.68 -1.43
CA LEU A 81 21.07 -14.41 -2.24
C LEU A 81 22.47 -13.80 -2.11
N LEU A 82 22.59 -12.46 -2.16
CA LEU A 82 23.86 -11.75 -1.96
C LEU A 82 24.47 -12.04 -0.58
N ARG A 83 23.64 -12.14 0.48
CA ARG A 83 24.09 -12.55 1.81
C ARG A 83 24.68 -13.98 1.78
N ARG A 84 24.00 -14.93 1.14
CA ARG A 84 24.45 -16.32 1.04
C ARG A 84 25.75 -16.42 0.24
N ASP A 85 25.79 -15.81 -0.94
CA ASP A 85 26.97 -15.79 -1.82
C ASP A 85 28.18 -15.17 -1.11
N SER A 86 27.95 -14.10 -0.33
CA SER A 86 29.00 -13.44 0.44
C SER A 86 29.49 -14.26 1.64
N GLY A 87 28.63 -15.06 2.27
CA GLY A 87 29.03 -16.03 3.29
C GLY A 87 29.92 -17.15 2.76
N GLU A 88 29.75 -17.52 1.50
CA GLU A 88 30.52 -18.58 0.86
C GLU A 88 31.74 -18.08 0.04
N ILE A 89 32.16 -16.81 0.23
CA ILE A 89 33.30 -16.22 -0.51
C ILE A 89 34.56 -17.06 -0.38
N PHE A 90 34.88 -17.52 0.84
CA PHE A 90 36.10 -18.27 1.12
C PHE A 90 35.95 -19.80 0.99
N GLY A 91 34.77 -20.29 0.63
CA GLY A 91 34.47 -21.72 0.57
C GLY A 91 34.33 -22.37 1.94
N LYS A 92 34.22 -23.70 1.93
CA LYS A 92 34.29 -24.53 3.14
C LYS A 92 35.75 -24.79 3.49
N GLU A 93 36.04 -24.88 4.78
CA GLU A 93 37.39 -25.16 5.31
C GLU A 93 38.02 -26.43 4.71
N SER A 94 37.19 -27.37 4.26
CA SER A 94 37.58 -28.63 3.64
C SER A 94 38.02 -28.56 2.17
N MET A 95 37.82 -27.44 1.46
CA MET A 95 38.28 -27.24 0.07
C MET A 95 38.91 -25.86 -0.11
N PRO A 96 40.25 -25.74 -0.13
CA PRO A 96 40.90 -24.48 -0.40
C PRO A 96 40.58 -24.02 -1.83
N ILE A 97 40.00 -22.83 -1.94
CA ILE A 97 39.66 -22.18 -3.20
C ILE A 97 40.86 -21.36 -3.69
N ASP A 98 41.10 -21.37 -5.00
CA ASP A 98 42.11 -20.53 -5.66
C ASP A 98 41.87 -19.03 -5.43
N ASP A 99 42.96 -18.29 -5.26
CA ASP A 99 42.96 -16.84 -5.01
C ASP A 99 42.23 -16.05 -6.11
N GLY A 100 42.34 -16.49 -7.37
CA GLY A 100 41.65 -15.88 -8.50
C GLY A 100 40.13 -16.00 -8.40
N ILE A 101 39.64 -17.13 -7.88
CA ILE A 101 38.21 -17.38 -7.68
C ILE A 101 37.68 -16.54 -6.51
N ILE A 102 38.44 -16.43 -5.41
CA ILE A 102 38.07 -15.58 -4.26
C ILE A 102 37.92 -14.12 -4.69
N MET A 103 38.92 -13.59 -5.42
CA MET A 103 38.88 -12.23 -5.94
C MET A 103 37.72 -12.02 -6.92
N LYS A 104 37.38 -13.01 -7.75
CA LYS A 104 36.21 -12.96 -8.63
C LYS A 104 34.91 -12.87 -7.82
N LYS A 105 34.74 -13.72 -6.80
CA LYS A 105 33.56 -13.68 -5.90
C LYS A 105 33.40 -12.33 -5.20
N PHE A 106 34.49 -11.73 -4.73
CA PHE A 106 34.47 -10.39 -4.15
C PHE A 106 33.96 -9.33 -5.13
N LYS A 107 34.52 -9.32 -6.35
CA LYS A 107 34.11 -8.38 -7.41
C LYS A 107 32.66 -8.57 -7.80
N ASP A 108 32.21 -9.82 -7.90
CA ASP A 108 30.83 -10.16 -8.24
C ASP A 108 29.86 -9.71 -7.15
N CYS A 109 30.16 -9.97 -5.86
CA CYS A 109 29.34 -9.50 -4.73
C CYS A 109 29.27 -7.96 -4.68
N HIS A 110 30.41 -7.29 -4.86
CA HIS A 110 30.48 -5.84 -4.88
C HIS A 110 29.65 -5.25 -6.03
N ARG A 111 29.86 -5.74 -7.27
CA ARG A 111 29.12 -5.28 -8.45
C ARG A 111 27.62 -5.47 -8.26
N ARG A 112 27.18 -6.67 -7.86
CA ARG A 112 25.76 -6.97 -7.62
C ARG A 112 25.13 -6.03 -6.60
N HIS A 113 25.83 -5.71 -5.51
CA HIS A 113 25.32 -4.76 -4.52
C HIS A 113 25.20 -3.34 -5.07
N VAL A 114 26.19 -2.88 -5.83
CA VAL A 114 26.15 -1.55 -6.46
C VAL A 114 24.99 -1.45 -7.45
N ASP A 115 24.85 -2.43 -8.34
CA ASP A 115 23.76 -2.49 -9.32
C ASP A 115 22.40 -2.55 -8.61
N PHE A 116 22.29 -3.36 -7.55
CA PHE A 116 21.09 -3.44 -6.72
C PHE A 116 20.70 -2.08 -6.11
N VAL A 117 21.65 -1.37 -5.51
CA VAL A 117 21.39 -0.05 -4.90
C VAL A 117 20.95 0.95 -5.97
N GLU A 118 21.50 0.89 -7.18
CA GLU A 118 21.06 1.72 -8.29
C GLU A 118 19.62 1.40 -8.71
N TYR A 119 19.29 0.12 -8.92
CA TYR A 119 17.93 -0.29 -9.26
C TYR A 119 16.91 0.05 -8.18
N ALA A 120 17.26 -0.13 -6.91
CA ALA A 120 16.41 0.25 -5.80
C ALA A 120 16.13 1.76 -5.77
N ARG A 121 17.14 2.61 -6.09
CA ARG A 121 16.95 4.07 -6.20
C ARG A 121 16.05 4.46 -7.37
N VAL A 122 16.23 3.81 -8.52
CA VAL A 122 15.36 4.06 -9.69
C VAL A 122 13.92 3.69 -9.34
N PHE A 123 13.72 2.50 -8.76
CA PHE A 123 12.41 2.05 -8.30
C PHE A 123 11.79 2.99 -7.26
N ASP A 124 12.57 3.45 -6.28
CA ASP A 124 12.11 4.42 -5.28
C ASP A 124 11.65 5.73 -5.93
N SER A 125 12.40 6.25 -6.90
CA SER A 125 12.03 7.49 -7.58
C SER A 125 10.72 7.39 -8.38
N CYS A 126 10.40 6.21 -8.90
CA CYS A 126 9.11 5.93 -9.55
C CYS A 126 7.97 5.70 -8.54
N LEU A 127 8.23 4.94 -7.47
CA LEU A 127 7.22 4.53 -6.50
C LEU A 127 6.85 5.67 -5.53
N SER A 128 7.83 6.48 -5.14
CA SER A 128 7.69 7.52 -4.12
C SER A 128 6.54 8.52 -4.35
N PRO A 129 6.40 9.16 -5.54
CA PRO A 129 5.28 10.09 -5.78
C PRO A 129 3.92 9.37 -5.77
N ILE A 130 3.86 8.13 -6.26
CA ILE A 130 2.64 7.33 -6.30
C ILE A 130 2.20 6.98 -4.88
N MET A 131 3.13 6.59 -4.02
CA MET A 131 2.83 6.25 -2.62
C MET A 131 2.42 7.47 -1.80
N LEU A 132 2.97 8.66 -2.09
CA LEU A 132 2.48 9.90 -1.50
C LEU A 132 1.01 10.16 -1.86
N LEU A 133 0.64 9.94 -3.12
CA LEU A 133 -0.75 10.07 -3.57
C LEU A 133 -1.66 9.02 -2.90
N TYR A 134 -1.21 7.77 -2.78
CA TYR A 134 -1.95 6.74 -2.04
C TYR A 134 -2.21 7.13 -0.59
N MET A 135 -1.20 7.66 0.11
CA MET A 135 -1.36 8.13 1.48
C MET A 135 -2.36 9.28 1.59
N PHE A 136 -2.31 10.24 0.65
CA PHE A 136 -3.25 11.35 0.59
C PHE A 136 -4.68 10.85 0.34
N VAL A 137 -4.89 9.99 -0.66
CA VAL A 137 -6.21 9.41 -0.97
C VAL A 137 -6.75 8.61 0.21
N CYS A 138 -5.93 7.77 0.85
CA CYS A 138 -6.33 7.03 2.04
C CYS A 138 -6.78 7.96 3.17
N SER A 139 -6.09 9.08 3.37
CA SER A 139 -6.47 10.07 4.40
C SER A 139 -7.82 10.73 4.12
N VAL A 140 -8.09 11.11 2.87
CA VAL A 140 -9.37 11.70 2.46
C VAL A 140 -10.49 10.67 2.59
N MET A 141 -10.25 9.43 2.13
CA MET A 141 -11.23 8.35 2.21
C MET A 141 -11.61 8.00 3.64
N LEU A 142 -10.64 8.03 4.57
CA LEU A 142 -10.92 7.87 6.00
C LEU A 142 -11.84 8.97 6.54
N CYS A 143 -11.55 10.23 6.24
CA CYS A 143 -12.36 11.37 6.66
C CYS A 143 -13.79 11.27 6.11
N VAL A 144 -13.94 10.96 4.82
CA VAL A 144 -15.24 10.80 4.16
C VAL A 144 -16.02 9.64 4.74
N THR A 145 -15.36 8.50 4.99
CA THR A 145 -16.01 7.31 5.57
C THR A 145 -16.49 7.58 7.00
N ALA A 146 -15.68 8.22 7.83
CA ALA A 146 -16.07 8.61 9.19
C ALA A 146 -17.30 9.53 9.18
N TYR A 147 -17.35 10.49 8.26
CA TYR A 147 -18.53 11.34 8.08
C TYR A 147 -19.74 10.54 7.60
N GLN A 148 -19.58 9.69 6.56
CA GLN A 148 -20.67 8.88 6.01
C GLN A 148 -21.29 7.93 7.05
N ILE A 149 -20.49 7.34 7.94
CA ILE A 149 -20.99 6.49 9.03
C ILE A 149 -21.94 7.27 9.96
N THR A 150 -21.75 8.58 10.09
CA THR A 150 -22.59 9.44 10.95
C THR A 150 -23.91 9.82 10.28
N ILE A 151 -23.89 10.12 8.98
CA ILE A 151 -25.07 10.62 8.25
C ILE A 151 -25.94 9.54 7.61
N GLU A 152 -25.34 8.41 7.20
CA GLU A 152 -26.03 7.42 6.38
C GLU A 152 -26.95 6.55 7.26
N THR A 153 -28.20 6.33 6.86
CA THR A 153 -29.14 5.52 7.66
C THR A 153 -29.22 4.07 7.17
N SER A 154 -28.79 3.82 5.93
CA SER A 154 -28.79 2.49 5.33
C SER A 154 -27.59 1.65 5.80
N PRO A 155 -27.80 0.50 6.49
CA PRO A 155 -26.71 -0.35 6.95
C PRO A 155 -25.88 -0.93 5.79
N MET A 156 -26.50 -1.14 4.63
CA MET A 156 -25.81 -1.69 3.45
C MET A 156 -24.83 -0.67 2.82
N GLN A 157 -25.17 0.61 2.77
CA GLN A 157 -24.25 1.64 2.27
C GLN A 157 -23.07 1.85 3.21
N ARG A 158 -23.33 1.86 4.53
CA ARG A 158 -22.26 1.88 5.54
C ARG A 158 -21.28 0.71 5.38
N PHE A 159 -21.80 -0.49 5.12
CA PHE A 159 -20.96 -1.68 4.90
C PHE A 159 -20.04 -1.52 3.69
N LEU A 160 -20.56 -1.09 2.53
CA LEU A 160 -19.77 -0.94 1.31
C LEU A 160 -18.71 0.17 1.42
N THR A 161 -19.03 1.30 2.05
CA THR A 161 -18.04 2.36 2.29
C THR A 161 -16.93 1.87 3.21
N THR A 162 -17.29 1.11 4.26
CA THR A 162 -16.32 0.54 5.20
C THR A 162 -15.43 -0.50 4.53
N GLU A 163 -15.99 -1.37 3.70
CA GLU A 163 -15.24 -2.37 2.92
C GLU A 163 -14.21 -1.70 2.00
N TYR A 164 -14.61 -0.66 1.26
CA TYR A 164 -13.71 0.08 0.39
C TYR A 164 -12.57 0.75 1.17
N LEU A 165 -12.88 1.29 2.35
CA LEU A 165 -11.87 1.85 3.24
C LEU A 165 -10.87 0.77 3.72
N VAL A 166 -11.37 -0.37 4.18
CA VAL A 166 -10.53 -1.49 4.65
C VAL A 166 -9.62 -1.96 3.53
N PHE A 167 -10.14 -2.06 2.30
CA PHE A 167 -9.34 -2.43 1.13
C PHE A 167 -8.19 -1.46 0.87
N GLY A 168 -8.45 -0.14 0.86
CA GLY A 168 -7.40 0.86 0.66
C GLY A 168 -6.34 0.87 1.77
N VAL A 169 -6.75 0.70 3.02
CA VAL A 169 -5.82 0.59 4.16
C VAL A 169 -4.98 -0.69 4.08
N ALA A 170 -5.60 -1.82 3.73
CA ALA A 170 -4.89 -3.08 3.54
C ALA A 170 -3.86 -3.00 2.41
N GLN A 171 -4.21 -2.34 1.30
CA GLN A 171 -3.29 -2.11 0.20
C GLN A 171 -2.06 -1.32 0.65
N LEU A 172 -2.24 -0.20 1.36
CA LEU A 172 -1.13 0.59 1.91
C LEU A 172 -0.27 -0.24 2.89
N PHE A 173 -0.91 -1.05 3.74
CA PHE A 173 -0.22 -1.93 4.67
C PHE A 173 0.71 -2.91 3.96
N ILE A 174 0.25 -3.55 2.89
CA ILE A 174 1.03 -4.52 2.11
C ILE A 174 2.28 -3.86 1.50
N TYR A 175 2.17 -2.64 0.98
CA TYR A 175 3.33 -1.89 0.51
C TYR A 175 4.34 -1.60 1.63
N CYS A 176 3.87 -1.12 2.77
CA CYS A 176 4.72 -0.86 3.93
C CYS A 176 5.37 -2.15 4.46
N TRP A 177 4.68 -3.29 4.36
CA TRP A 177 5.21 -4.59 4.73
C TRP A 177 6.36 -5.01 3.81
N HIS A 178 6.13 -5.06 2.49
CA HIS A 178 7.17 -5.48 1.54
C HIS A 178 8.36 -4.53 1.51
N SER A 179 8.14 -3.23 1.62
CA SER A 179 9.23 -2.25 1.76
C SER A 179 10.05 -2.48 3.04
N ASN A 180 9.37 -2.80 4.15
CA ASN A 180 10.05 -3.11 5.41
C ASN A 180 10.84 -4.42 5.33
N ASP A 181 10.33 -5.44 4.64
CA ASP A 181 11.07 -6.69 4.40
C ASP A 181 12.36 -6.44 3.62
N VAL A 182 12.33 -5.59 2.58
CA VAL A 182 13.54 -5.17 1.85
C VAL A 182 14.52 -4.43 2.76
N LEU A 183 14.03 -3.52 3.61
CA LEU A 183 14.86 -2.82 4.58
C LEU A 183 15.56 -3.79 5.54
N VAL A 184 14.81 -4.72 6.14
CA VAL A 184 15.37 -5.72 7.07
C VAL A 184 16.39 -6.60 6.35
N ALA A 185 16.08 -7.09 5.15
CA ALA A 185 17.03 -7.86 4.35
C ALA A 185 18.30 -7.05 4.01
N SER A 186 18.17 -5.75 3.76
CA SER A 186 19.31 -4.88 3.46
C SER A 186 20.24 -4.70 4.66
N GLN A 187 19.69 -4.71 5.88
CA GLN A 187 20.49 -4.65 7.11
C GLN A 187 21.19 -5.98 7.39
N ASP A 188 20.53 -7.09 7.08
CA ASP A 188 21.00 -8.45 7.35
C ASP A 188 22.09 -8.90 6.37
N VAL A 189 22.20 -8.26 5.19
CA VAL A 189 23.19 -8.59 4.15
C VAL A 189 24.64 -8.50 4.64
N MET A 190 24.92 -7.58 5.57
CA MET A 190 26.25 -7.43 6.17
C MET A 190 26.69 -8.67 6.97
N ARG A 191 25.76 -9.49 7.46
CA ARG A 191 26.09 -10.69 8.26
C ARG A 191 26.70 -11.80 7.41
N GLY A 192 26.36 -11.87 6.12
CA GLY A 192 26.91 -12.86 5.19
C GLY A 192 28.44 -12.87 5.18
N PRO A 193 29.11 -11.75 4.83
CA PRO A 193 30.57 -11.66 4.88
C PRO A 193 31.16 -12.00 6.26
N TYR A 194 30.49 -11.64 7.36
CA TYR A 194 30.94 -11.96 8.72
C TYR A 194 30.87 -13.45 9.08
N GLU A 195 29.90 -14.17 8.52
CA GLU A 195 29.71 -15.62 8.71
C GLU A 195 30.69 -16.45 7.85
N SER A 196 31.41 -15.82 6.91
CA SER A 196 32.44 -16.48 6.10
C SER A 196 33.67 -16.86 6.93
N ALA A 197 34.50 -17.79 6.45
CA ALA A 197 35.74 -18.21 7.12
C ALA A 197 36.89 -17.16 7.05
N TRP A 198 36.58 -15.87 7.21
CA TRP A 198 37.50 -14.75 7.04
C TRP A 198 38.62 -14.70 8.09
N TRP A 199 38.36 -15.22 9.30
CA TRP A 199 39.34 -15.27 10.39
C TRP A 199 40.52 -16.19 10.11
N ALA A 200 40.37 -17.16 9.20
CA ALA A 200 41.41 -18.11 8.81
C ALA A 200 42.24 -17.63 7.60
N ARG A 201 41.89 -16.47 7.01
CA ARG A 201 42.52 -15.95 5.78
C ARG A 201 43.53 -14.84 6.06
N ASP A 202 44.38 -14.56 5.07
CA ASP A 202 45.42 -13.52 5.15
C ASP A 202 44.87 -12.11 5.35
N ILE A 203 45.72 -11.22 5.87
CA ILE A 203 45.40 -9.80 6.12
C ILE A 203 44.82 -9.10 4.89
N LYS A 204 45.27 -9.46 3.69
CA LYS A 204 44.81 -8.88 2.42
C LYS A 204 43.32 -9.10 2.23
N TYR A 205 42.85 -10.35 2.36
CA TYR A 205 41.44 -10.71 2.22
C TYR A 205 40.56 -10.13 3.32
N ARG A 206 41.08 -9.98 4.54
CA ARG A 206 40.36 -9.33 5.63
C ARG A 206 40.11 -7.84 5.35
N LYS A 207 41.09 -7.14 4.76
CA LYS A 207 40.92 -5.74 4.33
C LYS A 207 39.88 -5.61 3.23
N ASP A 208 39.93 -6.48 2.22
CA ASP A 208 38.96 -6.48 1.12
C ASP A 208 37.53 -6.78 1.63
N LEU A 209 37.39 -7.74 2.56
CA LEU A 209 36.13 -8.05 3.24
C LEU A 209 35.59 -6.85 4.03
N TYR A 210 36.45 -6.14 4.76
CA TYR A 210 36.04 -4.98 5.53
C TYR A 210 35.48 -3.86 4.65
N ILE A 211 36.09 -3.64 3.48
CA ILE A 211 35.58 -2.67 2.48
C ILE A 211 34.22 -3.13 1.94
N LEU A 212 34.06 -4.43 1.65
CA LEU A 212 32.79 -4.99 1.17
C LEU A 212 31.67 -4.81 2.21
N ILE A 213 31.93 -5.12 3.48
CA ILE A 213 30.99 -4.92 4.59
C ILE A 213 30.63 -3.43 4.71
N GLY A 214 31.62 -2.55 4.60
CA GLY A 214 31.41 -1.10 4.58
C GLY A 214 30.43 -0.66 3.48
N GLN A 215 30.51 -1.25 2.28
CA GLN A 215 29.52 -0.98 1.23
C GLN A 215 28.14 -1.54 1.58
N PHE A 216 28.08 -2.76 2.10
CA PHE A 216 26.83 -3.44 2.48
C PHE A 216 26.07 -2.73 3.61
N SER A 217 26.73 -1.84 4.37
CA SER A 217 26.09 -1.01 5.40
C SER A 217 25.10 0.03 4.86
N LYS A 218 25.07 0.24 3.54
CA LYS A 218 24.10 1.13 2.90
C LYS A 218 22.71 0.48 2.88
N ASN A 219 21.93 0.79 3.90
CA ASN A 219 20.54 0.37 4.00
C ASN A 219 19.70 0.96 2.87
N VAL A 220 18.82 0.13 2.30
CA VAL A 220 17.86 0.54 1.27
C VAL A 220 16.50 0.71 1.92
N VAL A 221 15.92 1.90 1.80
CA VAL A 221 14.59 2.23 2.33
C VAL A 221 13.81 2.96 1.26
N PHE A 222 12.61 2.49 0.96
CA PHE A 222 11.71 3.19 0.05
C PHE A 222 10.96 4.31 0.77
N SER A 223 10.66 5.37 0.03
CA SER A 223 10.04 6.60 0.52
C SER A 223 8.65 6.81 -0.08
N ALA A 224 7.80 7.54 0.62
CA ALA A 224 6.51 8.04 0.15
C ALA A 224 6.61 9.57 0.06
N GLY A 225 7.09 10.05 -1.08
CA GLY A 225 7.49 11.43 -1.30
C GLY A 225 8.61 11.89 -0.36
N PRO A 226 8.77 13.20 -0.15
CA PRO A 226 9.82 13.75 0.72
C PRO A 226 9.47 13.66 2.22
N PHE A 227 8.26 13.22 2.57
CA PHE A 227 7.71 13.39 3.93
C PHE A 227 7.72 12.11 4.77
N ALA A 228 7.73 10.92 4.15
CA ALA A 228 7.57 9.66 4.86
C ALA A 228 8.42 8.54 4.26
N LYS A 229 8.85 7.60 5.12
CA LYS A 229 9.47 6.34 4.71
C LYS A 229 8.41 5.24 4.70
N LEU A 230 8.46 4.34 3.73
CA LEU A 230 7.56 3.20 3.63
C LEU A 230 8.00 2.11 4.61
N THR A 231 7.62 2.28 5.88
CA THR A 231 7.87 1.29 6.93
C THR A 231 6.57 0.96 7.67
N VAL A 232 6.50 -0.24 8.23
CA VAL A 232 5.36 -0.66 9.07
C VAL A 232 5.19 0.29 10.27
N ALA A 233 6.29 0.81 10.83
CA ALA A 233 6.23 1.80 11.91
C ALA A 233 5.55 3.10 11.46
N THR A 234 5.89 3.61 10.27
CA THR A 234 5.24 4.79 9.69
C THR A 234 3.75 4.55 9.43
N PHE A 235 3.38 3.37 8.94
CA PHE A 235 1.98 2.98 8.77
C PHE A 235 1.20 2.96 10.10
N ILE A 236 1.75 2.35 11.14
CA ILE A 236 1.13 2.32 12.47
C ILE A 236 0.97 3.75 13.01
N ASN A 237 1.96 4.62 12.81
CA ASN A 237 1.87 6.01 13.24
C ASN A 237 0.78 6.77 12.46
N LEU A 238 0.64 6.55 11.16
CA LEU A 238 -0.43 7.14 10.36
C LEU A 238 -1.80 6.71 10.87
N LEU A 239 -2.00 5.39 11.10
CA LEU A 239 -3.25 4.88 11.65
C LEU A 239 -3.52 5.45 13.05
N LYS A 240 -2.51 5.56 13.92
CA LYS A 240 -2.67 6.14 15.25
C LYS A 240 -3.06 7.61 15.19
N VAL A 241 -2.37 8.41 14.38
CA VAL A 241 -2.66 9.84 14.21
C VAL A 241 -4.07 10.03 13.67
N GLN A 242 -4.49 9.19 12.71
CA GLN A 242 -5.83 9.23 12.16
C GLN A 242 -6.88 8.86 13.21
N ASN A 243 -6.76 7.70 13.88
CA ASN A 243 -7.70 7.29 14.93
C ASN A 243 -7.77 8.30 16.08
N LEU A 244 -6.65 8.92 16.45
CA LEU A 244 -6.61 9.96 17.48
C LEU A 244 -7.30 11.25 17.01
N HIS A 245 -7.09 11.68 15.75
CA HIS A 245 -7.80 12.84 15.20
C HIS A 245 -9.30 12.56 15.02
N THR A 246 -9.70 11.36 14.60
CA THR A 246 -11.13 11.01 14.46
C THR A 246 -11.80 10.89 15.82
N GLY A 247 -11.11 10.31 16.82
CA GLY A 247 -11.57 10.27 18.20
C GLY A 247 -11.72 11.66 18.81
N LEU A 248 -10.66 12.49 18.76
CA LEU A 248 -10.69 13.85 19.29
C LEU A 248 -11.70 14.75 18.55
N ASN A 249 -11.82 14.64 17.23
CA ASN A 249 -12.85 15.38 16.49
C ASN A 249 -14.25 14.87 16.81
N TYR A 250 -14.46 13.58 17.02
CA TYR A 250 -15.76 13.04 17.43
C TYR A 250 -16.14 13.52 18.84
N TYR A 251 -15.21 13.44 19.80
CA TYR A 251 -15.42 13.96 21.15
C TYR A 251 -15.62 15.48 21.15
N ALA A 252 -14.86 16.24 20.36
CA ALA A 252 -14.96 17.70 20.24
C ALA A 252 -16.23 18.15 19.50
N LEU A 253 -16.69 17.41 18.49
CA LEU A 253 -17.96 17.66 17.81
C LEU A 253 -19.14 17.32 18.73
N LEU A 254 -19.08 16.21 19.46
CA LEU A 254 -20.11 15.88 20.45
C LEU A 254 -20.18 16.92 21.56
N THR A 255 -19.06 17.38 22.11
CA THR A 255 -19.09 18.47 23.11
C THR A 255 -19.65 19.76 22.53
N ARG A 256 -19.30 20.13 21.29
CA ARG A 256 -19.88 21.32 20.65
C ARG A 256 -21.37 21.21 20.36
N VAL A 257 -21.87 20.03 19.99
CA VAL A 257 -23.31 19.81 19.78
C VAL A 257 -24.06 19.84 21.12
N ILE A 258 -23.51 19.21 22.16
CA ILE A 258 -24.08 19.24 23.52
C ILE A 258 -24.07 20.66 24.09
N ASP A 259 -23.02 21.45 23.87
CA ASP A 259 -22.94 22.86 24.31
C ASP A 259 -23.93 23.76 23.55
N ILE A 260 -24.15 23.52 22.24
CA ILE A 260 -25.14 24.27 21.45
C ILE A 260 -26.56 23.96 21.92
N ASP A 261 -26.88 22.68 22.18
CA ASP A 261 -28.19 22.32 22.73
C ASP A 261 -28.36 22.93 24.13
N ALA A 262 -27.35 22.87 25.00
CA ALA A 262 -27.40 23.49 26.33
C ALA A 262 -27.60 25.02 26.29
N LEU A 263 -27.05 25.71 25.28
CA LEU A 263 -27.27 27.15 25.04
C LEU A 263 -28.69 27.45 24.54
N ILE A 264 -29.25 26.61 23.66
CA ILE A 264 -30.62 26.77 23.13
C ILE A 264 -31.68 26.57 24.23
N TRP A 265 -31.43 25.66 25.19
CA TRP A 265 -32.33 25.44 26.32
C TRP A 265 -32.24 26.53 27.40
N TRP A 266 -31.15 27.31 27.47
CA TRP A 266 -30.98 28.39 28.45
C TRP A 266 -31.61 29.72 28.00
N ASP A 267 -31.70 29.96 26.70
CA ASP A 267 -32.37 31.16 26.13
C ASP A 267 -33.90 31.00 26.00
N ALA A 268 -34.43 29.80 26.29
CA ALA A 268 -35.85 29.47 26.21
C ALA A 268 -36.57 29.41 27.58
N SER A 269 -35.89 29.78 28.67
CA SER A 269 -36.42 29.87 30.04
C SER A 269 -36.25 31.26 30.63
#